data_AF-A0A4R5B902-F1
#
_entry.id   AF-A0A4R5B902-F1
#
_cell.length_a   1.000
_cell.length_b   1.000
_cell.length_c   1.000
_cell.angle_alpha   90.00
_cell.angle_beta   90.00
_cell.angle_gamma   90.00
#
_symmetry.space_group_name_H-M   'P 1'
#
loop_
_entity.id
_entity.type
_entity.pdbx_description
1 polymer ?
#
loop_
_entity_poly.entity_id
_entity_poly.type
_entity_poly.pdbx_seq_one_letter_code
_entity_poly.pdbx_strand_id
1 'polypeptide(L)'
;MTAVDVAGQGVEQDFSSRLLESSQMLSYDPMTEIDWDSPLPADQHGLNPEWSTLYGTPLWDELTEQQRITLTRHEVCSIMSTGIWFEMILQQMILRDQYVKNPANSEFQFALTEIADECRH
;
A
#
# COMPACT_ATOMS: atom_id res chain seq x y z
N MET A 1 -19.65 28.06 14.89
CA MET A 1 -18.18 27.95 14.84
C MET A 1 -17.68 28.43 16.19
N THR A 2 -17.34 27.50 17.08
CA THR A 2 -16.81 27.82 18.41
C THR A 2 -15.29 27.95 18.33
N ALA A 3 -14.65 28.61 19.30
CA ALA A 3 -13.19 28.79 19.31
C ALA A 3 -12.40 27.46 19.31
N VAL A 4 -13.06 26.35 19.69
CA VAL A 4 -12.51 24.99 19.63
C VAL A 4 -12.38 24.50 18.18
N ASP A 5 -13.32 24.83 17.29
CA ASP A 5 -13.26 24.46 15.86
C ASP A 5 -12.07 25.14 15.17
N VAL A 6 -11.80 26.40 15.50
CA VAL A 6 -10.76 27.21 14.82
C VAL A 6 -9.35 26.75 15.22
N ALA A 7 -9.15 26.35 16.49
CA ALA A 7 -7.88 25.84 16.96
C ALA A 7 -7.57 24.43 16.39
N GLY A 8 -8.58 23.56 16.26
CA GLY A 8 -8.44 22.25 15.63
C GLY A 8 -8.06 22.35 14.15
N GLN A 9 -8.73 23.23 13.40
CA GLN A 9 -8.45 23.46 11.98
C GLN A 9 -7.03 23.99 11.73
N GLY A 10 -6.50 24.85 12.61
CA GLY A 10 -5.13 25.37 12.49
C GLY A 10 -4.05 24.30 12.70
N VAL A 11 -4.27 23.36 13.61
CA VAL A 11 -3.34 22.24 13.87
C VAL A 11 -3.39 21.19 12.76
N GLU A 12 -4.58 20.88 12.24
CA GLU A 12 -4.75 19.95 11.10
C GLU A 12 -4.12 20.48 9.81
N GLN A 13 -4.21 21.79 9.56
CA GLN A 13 -3.54 22.43 8.41
C GLN A 13 -2.02 22.38 8.51
N ASP A 14 -1.45 22.64 9.69
CA ASP A 14 0.01 22.59 9.93
C ASP A 14 0.54 21.16 9.73
N PHE A 15 -0.18 20.16 10.24
CA PHE A 15 0.18 18.75 10.07
C PHE A 15 0.13 18.29 8.61
N SER A 16 -0.96 18.58 7.89
CA SER A 16 -1.13 18.17 6.49
C SER A 16 -0.07 18.81 5.56
N SER A 17 0.33 20.05 5.85
CA SER A 17 1.37 20.74 5.08
C SER A 17 2.73 20.05 5.24
N ARG A 18 3.05 19.57 6.44
CA ARG A 18 4.29 18.81 6.69
C ARG A 18 4.29 17.44 6.01
N LEU A 19 3.15 16.75 5.99
CA LEU A 19 3.02 15.49 5.27
C LEU A 19 3.21 15.68 3.77
N LEU A 20 2.61 16.72 3.19
CA LEU A 20 2.77 17.07 1.77
C LEU A 20 4.22 17.39 1.39
N GLU A 21 4.97 18.04 2.29
CA GLU A 21 6.41 18.26 2.07
C GLU A 21 7.20 16.94 2.12
N SER A 22 6.83 16.03 3.03
CA SER A 22 7.53 14.75 3.18
C SER A 22 7.29 13.77 2.03
N SER A 23 6.08 13.72 1.46
CA SER A 23 5.77 12.80 0.35
C SER A 23 6.58 13.10 -0.91
N GLN A 24 6.92 14.37 -1.15
CA GLN A 24 7.80 14.77 -2.26
C GLN A 24 9.23 14.23 -2.14
N MET A 25 9.71 13.94 -0.92
CA MET A 25 11.08 13.46 -0.70
C MET A 25 11.19 11.93 -0.65
N LEU A 26 10.07 11.22 -0.42
CA LEU A 26 10.07 9.80 -0.07
C LEU A 26 9.32 8.89 -1.06
N SER A 27 8.83 9.44 -2.18
CA SER A 27 8.12 8.66 -3.19
C SER A 27 9.08 7.72 -3.92
N TYR A 28 8.76 6.42 -3.89
CA TYR A 28 9.49 5.34 -4.57
C TYR A 28 8.87 5.09 -5.95
N ASP A 29 9.68 4.94 -6.99
CA ASP A 29 9.17 4.65 -8.34
C ASP A 29 9.57 3.23 -8.78
N PRO A 30 8.68 2.23 -8.59
CA PRO A 30 9.01 0.85 -8.92
C PRO A 30 9.26 0.64 -10.42
N MET A 31 8.81 1.53 -11.30
CA MET A 31 9.06 1.41 -12.74
C MET A 31 10.53 1.67 -13.10
N THR A 32 11.28 2.34 -12.21
CA THR A 32 12.70 2.64 -12.42
C THR A 32 13.61 1.91 -11.46
N GLU A 33 13.13 1.59 -10.26
CA GLU A 33 13.95 1.01 -9.20
C GLU A 33 13.93 -0.53 -9.19
N ILE A 34 12.95 -1.15 -9.85
CA ILE A 34 12.85 -2.61 -9.98
C ILE A 34 13.21 -3.03 -11.41
N ASP A 35 14.15 -3.97 -11.52
CA ASP A 35 14.46 -4.65 -12.79
C ASP A 35 13.38 -5.69 -13.11
N TRP A 36 12.28 -5.22 -13.71
CA TRP A 36 11.13 -6.06 -14.07
C TRP A 36 11.44 -7.09 -15.18
N ASP A 37 12.53 -6.90 -15.94
CA ASP A 37 12.97 -7.85 -16.95
C ASP A 37 13.80 -9.00 -16.34
N SER A 38 14.20 -8.88 -15.08
CA SER A 38 14.95 -9.91 -14.36
C SER A 38 14.11 -11.19 -14.21
N PRO A 39 14.67 -12.36 -14.54
CA PRO A 39 13.95 -13.62 -14.42
C PRO A 39 13.68 -13.96 -12.95
N LEU A 40 12.45 -14.35 -12.64
CA LEU A 40 12.11 -14.83 -11.31
C LEU A 40 12.82 -16.17 -11.02
N PRO A 41 13.58 -16.29 -9.92
CA PRO A 41 14.20 -17.55 -9.53
C PRO A 41 13.15 -18.64 -9.31
N ALA A 42 13.41 -19.84 -9.84
CA ALA A 42 12.49 -20.98 -9.77
C ALA A 42 12.58 -21.75 -8.45
N ASP A 43 13.67 -21.56 -7.71
CA ASP A 43 14.06 -22.27 -6.49
C ASP A 43 13.87 -21.43 -5.21
N GLN A 44 13.15 -20.31 -5.31
CA GLN A 44 12.89 -19.42 -4.18
C GLN A 44 11.40 -19.36 -3.84
N HIS A 45 11.10 -19.36 -2.54
CA HIS A 45 9.74 -19.14 -2.03
C HIS A 45 9.22 -17.75 -2.40
N GLY A 46 7.89 -17.63 -2.54
CA GLY A 46 7.24 -16.34 -2.79
C GLY A 46 7.14 -15.44 -1.56
N LEU A 47 7.14 -16.03 -0.37
CA LEU A 47 7.21 -15.38 0.94
C LEU A 47 8.01 -16.28 1.88
N ASN A 48 8.38 -15.76 3.04
CA ASN A 48 9.01 -16.57 4.08
C ASN A 48 8.13 -17.80 4.42
N PRO A 49 8.64 -19.04 4.42
CA PRO A 49 7.84 -20.23 4.71
C PRO A 49 6.98 -20.12 5.97
N GLU A 50 7.49 -19.52 7.05
CA GLU A 50 6.77 -19.33 8.32
C GLU A 50 5.49 -18.49 8.19
N TRP A 51 5.33 -17.74 7.09
CA TRP A 51 4.12 -16.96 6.81
C TRP A 51 3.09 -17.73 5.98
N SER A 52 3.44 -18.92 5.48
CA SER A 52 2.48 -19.79 4.80
C SER A 52 1.41 -20.26 5.76
N THR A 53 0.17 -20.33 5.30
CA THR A 53 -0.97 -20.79 6.11
C THR A 53 -0.87 -22.25 6.51
N LEU A 54 -0.07 -23.04 5.79
CA LEU A 54 0.15 -24.47 6.09
C LEU A 54 1.40 -24.71 6.94
N TYR A 55 2.26 -23.72 7.15
CA TYR A 55 3.52 -23.93 7.85
C TYR A 55 3.31 -24.52 9.26
N GLY A 56 4.14 -25.51 9.60
CA GLY A 56 4.08 -26.20 10.90
C GLY A 56 2.90 -27.18 11.04
N THR A 57 2.13 -27.42 9.98
CA THR A 57 1.08 -28.45 9.95
C THR A 57 1.57 -29.75 9.30
N PRO A 58 0.96 -30.91 9.58
CA PRO A 58 1.31 -32.16 8.91
C PRO A 58 1.20 -32.08 7.38
N LEU A 59 0.24 -31.29 6.87
CA LEU A 59 0.09 -31.07 5.42
C LEU A 59 1.32 -30.43 4.81
N TRP A 60 1.96 -29.48 5.51
CA TRP A 60 3.21 -28.86 5.04
C TRP A 60 4.40 -29.82 5.05
N ASP A 61 4.45 -30.71 6.04
CA ASP A 61 5.49 -31.72 6.14
C ASP A 61 5.41 -32.75 5.01
N GLU A 62 4.22 -32.98 4.46
CA GLU A 62 4.00 -33.85 3.28
C GLU A 62 4.39 -33.18 1.95
N LEU A 63 4.48 -31.85 1.89
CA LEU A 63 4.86 -31.14 0.67
C LEU A 63 6.34 -31.29 0.37
N THR A 64 6.65 -31.60 -0.89
CA THR A 64 8.00 -31.44 -1.43
C THR A 64 8.42 -29.98 -1.42
N GLU A 65 9.73 -29.73 -1.46
CA GLU A 65 10.26 -28.37 -1.50
C GLU A 65 9.70 -27.55 -2.68
N GLN A 66 9.60 -28.16 -3.86
CA GLN A 66 9.02 -27.50 -5.03
C GLN A 66 7.54 -27.13 -4.82
N GLN A 67 6.78 -27.96 -4.10
CA GLN A 67 5.38 -27.66 -3.77
C GLN A 67 5.28 -26.53 -2.75
N ARG A 68 6.19 -26.45 -1.76
CA ARG A 68 6.26 -25.33 -0.81
C ARG A 68 6.60 -24.00 -1.50
N ILE A 69 7.57 -24.03 -2.42
CA ILE A 69 7.88 -22.88 -3.29
C ILE A 69 6.64 -22.46 -4.09
N THR A 70 5.98 -23.43 -4.75
CA THR A 70 4.78 -23.14 -5.55
C THR A 70 3.65 -22.56 -4.69
N LEU A 71 3.39 -23.16 -3.53
CA LEU A 71 2.37 -22.73 -2.58
C LEU A 71 2.62 -21.28 -2.13
N THR A 72 3.81 -20.99 -1.62
CA THR A 72 4.15 -19.65 -1.14
C THR A 72 4.04 -18.61 -2.26
N ARG A 73 4.44 -18.93 -3.50
CA ARG A 73 4.23 -18.02 -4.65
C ARG A 73 2.76 -17.71 -4.89
N HIS A 74 1.88 -18.72 -4.82
CA HIS A 74 0.45 -18.49 -4.95
C HIS A 74 -0.13 -17.68 -3.78
N GLU A 75 0.31 -17.95 -2.55
CA GLU A 75 -0.15 -17.23 -1.36
C GLU A 75 0.21 -15.74 -1.44
N VAL A 76 1.47 -15.37 -1.74
CA VAL A 76 1.84 -13.95 -1.89
C VAL A 76 1.10 -13.29 -3.06
N CYS A 77 0.96 -13.97 -4.20
CA CYS A 77 0.22 -13.42 -5.34
C CYS A 77 -1.24 -13.15 -4.97
N SER A 78 -1.88 -14.04 -4.19
CA SER A 78 -3.25 -13.84 -3.72
C SER A 78 -3.36 -12.67 -2.74
N ILE A 79 -2.41 -12.54 -1.82
CA ILE A 79 -2.35 -11.43 -0.86
C ILE A 79 -2.20 -10.10 -1.61
N MET A 80 -1.22 -9.99 -2.50
CA MET A 80 -0.96 -8.76 -3.26
C MET A 80 -2.12 -8.40 -4.19
N SER A 81 -2.73 -9.39 -4.85
CA SER A 81 -3.93 -9.14 -5.68
C SER A 81 -5.09 -8.59 -4.85
N THR A 82 -5.27 -9.08 -3.62
CA THR A 82 -6.28 -8.56 -2.70
C THR A 82 -5.93 -7.15 -2.22
N GLY A 83 -4.65 -6.89 -1.94
CA GLY A 83 -4.14 -5.56 -1.59
C GLY A 83 -4.45 -4.52 -2.66
N ILE A 84 -4.10 -4.81 -3.93
CA ILE A 84 -4.40 -3.92 -5.06
C ILE A 84 -5.90 -3.61 -5.15
N TRP A 85 -6.75 -4.63 -5.04
CA TRP A 85 -8.20 -4.43 -5.05
C TRP A 85 -8.69 -3.59 -3.86
N PHE A 86 -8.12 -3.82 -2.68
CA PHE A 86 -8.47 -3.11 -1.46
C PHE A 86 -8.10 -1.63 -1.53
N GLU A 87 -6.87 -1.31 -1.97
CA GLU A 87 -6.43 0.07 -2.15
C GLU A 87 -7.29 0.79 -3.20
N MET A 88 -7.71 0.09 -4.26
CA MET A 88 -8.63 0.66 -5.23
C MET A 88 -9.98 1.06 -4.64
N ILE A 89 -10.47 0.36 -3.62
CA ILE A 89 -11.68 0.75 -2.90
C ILE A 89 -11.42 1.95 -1.99
N LEU A 90 -10.30 1.96 -1.26
CA LEU A 90 -9.96 3.08 -0.38
C LEU A 90 -9.78 4.38 -1.15
N GLN A 91 -9.05 4.35 -2.26
CA GLN A 91 -8.85 5.50 -3.14
C GLN A 91 -10.19 6.03 -3.67
N GLN A 92 -11.13 5.15 -4.05
CA GLN A 92 -12.48 5.58 -4.45
C GLN A 92 -13.23 6.30 -3.32
N MET A 93 -13.07 5.86 -2.08
CA MET A 93 -13.70 6.48 -0.92
C MET A 93 -13.09 7.87 -0.64
N ILE A 94 -11.76 7.97 -0.63
CA ILE A 94 -11.04 9.24 -0.42
C ILE A 94 -11.41 10.23 -1.53
N LEU A 95 -11.36 9.80 -2.80
CA LEU A 95 -11.68 10.67 -3.92
C LEU A 95 -13.10 11.23 -3.86
N ARG A 96 -14.08 10.40 -3.46
CA ARG A 96 -15.48 10.84 -3.29
C ARG A 96 -15.64 11.86 -2.16
N ASP A 97 -14.93 11.68 -1.05
CA ASP A 97 -14.95 12.63 0.07
C ASP A 97 -14.42 14.02 -0.33
N GLN A 98 -13.50 14.09 -1.29
CA GLN A 98 -12.93 15.35 -1.76
C GLN A 98 -13.87 16.19 -2.65
N TYR A 99 -14.97 15.65 -3.19
CA TYR A 99 -15.79 16.32 -4.22
C TYR A 99 -16.32 17.72 -3.84
N VAL A 100 -16.53 17.97 -2.55
CA VAL A 100 -17.09 19.23 -2.04
C VAL A 100 -16.12 19.97 -1.11
N LYS A 101 -14.87 19.51 -1.02
CA LYS A 101 -13.84 20.13 -0.18
C LYS A 101 -13.15 21.29 -0.92
N ASN A 102 -12.52 22.20 -0.17
CA ASN A 102 -11.80 23.34 -0.75
C ASN A 102 -10.44 22.89 -1.31
N PRO A 103 -10.19 23.00 -2.63
CA PRO A 103 -8.94 22.55 -3.23
C PRO A 103 -7.71 23.38 -2.83
N ALA A 104 -7.90 24.57 -2.25
CA ALA A 104 -6.79 25.39 -1.73
C ALA A 104 -6.27 24.90 -0.37
N ASN A 105 -6.95 23.96 0.30
CA ASN A 105 -6.53 23.44 1.59
C ASN A 105 -5.43 22.37 1.44
N SER A 106 -4.47 22.37 2.37
CA SER A 106 -3.38 21.39 2.39
C SER A 106 -3.88 19.95 2.59
N GLU A 107 -4.94 19.74 3.38
CA GLU A 107 -5.58 18.43 3.55
C GLU A 107 -6.08 17.84 2.22
N PHE A 108 -6.74 18.66 1.39
CA PHE A 108 -7.22 18.24 0.08
C PHE A 108 -6.06 17.85 -0.83
N GLN A 109 -5.01 18.67 -0.88
CA GLN A 109 -3.83 18.44 -1.70
C GLN A 109 -3.07 17.19 -1.25
N PHE A 110 -2.94 17.00 0.06
CA PHE A 110 -2.32 15.82 0.64
C PHE A 110 -3.13 14.55 0.33
N ALA A 111 -4.46 14.56 0.49
CA ALA A 111 -5.30 13.41 0.16
C ALA A 111 -5.17 12.97 -1.31
N LEU A 112 -5.05 13.91 -2.25
CA LEU A 112 -4.81 13.57 -3.66
C LEU A 112 -3.38 13.09 -3.92
N THR A 113 -2.41 13.56 -3.13
CA THR A 113 -1.03 13.08 -3.20
C THR A 113 -0.94 11.63 -2.75
N GLU A 114 -1.61 11.27 -1.65
CA GLU A 114 -1.68 9.88 -1.18
C GLU A 114 -2.34 8.96 -2.23
N ILE A 115 -3.44 9.40 -2.87
CA ILE A 115 -4.04 8.61 -3.97
C ILE A 115 -3.02 8.40 -5.10
N ALA A 116 -2.24 9.41 -5.45
CA ALA A 116 -1.24 9.30 -6.51
C ALA A 116 -0.06 8.41 -6.13
N ASP A 117 0.36 8.41 -4.86
CA ASP A 117 1.41 7.52 -4.36
C ASP A 117 0.94 6.08 -4.25
N GLU A 118 -0.30 5.83 -3.79
CA GLU A 118 -0.90 4.48 -3.79
C GLU A 118 -1.14 3.91 -5.20
N CYS A 119 -1.08 4.74 -6.26
CA CYS A 119 -1.07 4.23 -7.64
C CYS A 119 0.30 3.69 -8.07
N ARG A 120 1.35 3.95 -7.30
CA ARG A 120 2.73 3.46 -7.51
C ARG A 120 3.10 2.31 -6.58
N HIS A 121 2.27 1.95 -5.60
CA HIS A 121 2.46 0.77 -4.75
C HIS A 121 2.09 -0.52 -5.49
#